data_AF-A0A3A0B383-F1
#
_entry.id   AF-A0A3A0B383-F1
#
_cell.length_a   1.000
_cell.length_b   1.000
_cell.length_c   1.000
_cell.angle_alpha   90.00
_cell.angle_beta   90.00
_cell.angle_gamma   90.00
#
_symmetry.space_group_name_H-M   'P 1'
#
loop_
_entity.id
_entity.type
_entity.pdbx_description
1 polymer ?
#
loop_
_entity_poly.entity_id
_entity_poly.type
_entity_poly.pdbx_seq_one_letter_code
_entity_poly.pdbx_strand_id
1 'polypeptide(L)'
;MDWKEPDMHLRTRALPIAAAIVVMALGAAIVTSALRESPSSGLRAAEIDTTRTVSVSGIGRVTLTPDTVYMTLGVDVIDPDLGVAQSQAATRMDDVIAAVLDRGVAQADIQTATYAINVNRDYNQPGQPVIGYIVTHTVTVKVRDVDNAGNVIAGAVDAGANNVSGVWFGVEDQAGALAQARELAVADARAKAEDLARLVGSSLGPVLSISESSSGGAPVPYDGVAGADKATAVTINPGQTEVTLSVSVVYALN
;
A
#
# COMPACT_ATOMS: atom_id res chain seq x y z
N MET A 1 -3.09 -50.43 27.80
CA MET A 1 -4.03 -50.98 26.79
C MET A 1 -5.36 -51.26 27.49
N ASP A 2 -6.44 -51.38 26.72
CA ASP A 2 -7.76 -51.98 27.04
C ASP A 2 -8.41 -51.57 28.38
N TRP A 3 -9.40 -50.67 28.41
CA TRP A 3 -10.76 -50.85 27.86
C TRP A 3 -11.34 -52.25 28.15
N LYS A 4 -12.26 -52.38 29.14
CA LYS A 4 -13.70 -52.57 28.85
C LYS A 4 -14.64 -52.46 30.06
N GLU A 5 -15.89 -52.14 29.72
CA GLU A 5 -17.06 -51.94 30.58
C GLU A 5 -17.37 -53.08 31.58
N PRO A 6 -17.98 -52.77 32.74
CA PRO A 6 -18.86 -53.67 33.48
C PRO A 6 -20.35 -53.40 33.16
N ASP A 7 -21.14 -54.45 32.93
CA ASP A 7 -22.58 -54.36 32.68
C ASP A 7 -23.39 -53.85 33.88
N MET A 8 -24.52 -53.17 33.62
CA MET A 8 -25.51 -52.84 34.66
C MET A 8 -26.95 -53.23 34.24
N HIS A 9 -27.22 -54.54 34.25
CA HIS A 9 -28.55 -55.10 34.04
C HIS A 9 -29.31 -55.36 35.37
N LEU A 10 -29.93 -54.32 35.95
CA LEU A 10 -30.93 -54.47 37.01
C LEU A 10 -32.05 -53.41 36.90
N ARG A 11 -33.31 -53.65 37.29
CA ARG A 11 -34.17 -54.87 37.33
C ARG A 11 -35.56 -54.41 37.86
N THR A 12 -36.66 -55.10 37.48
CA THR A 12 -38.00 -55.07 38.17
C THR A 12 -38.71 -53.70 38.35
N ARG A 13 -39.83 -53.40 37.67
CA ARG A 13 -41.24 -53.86 37.87
C ARG A 13 -42.04 -53.08 38.94
N ALA A 14 -43.21 -52.55 38.49
CA ALA A 14 -44.55 -52.55 39.17
C ALA A 14 -44.72 -51.73 40.48
N LEU A 15 -45.90 -51.22 40.89
CA LEU A 15 -47.32 -51.10 40.43
C LEU A 15 -47.90 -49.84 41.19
N PRO A 16 -49.22 -49.59 41.49
CA PRO A 16 -50.53 -49.91 40.89
C PRO A 16 -51.26 -48.66 40.31
N ILE A 17 -52.21 -48.71 39.35
CA ILE A 17 -53.61 -49.24 39.30
C ILE A 17 -54.68 -48.41 40.03
N ALA A 18 -55.55 -47.75 39.24
CA ALA A 18 -57.01 -47.61 39.39
C ALA A 18 -57.59 -47.29 37.98
N ALA A 19 -58.20 -48.24 37.26
CA ALA A 19 -59.64 -48.60 37.26
C ALA A 19 -60.53 -47.57 36.49
N ALA A 20 -61.36 -47.93 35.50
CA ALA A 20 -61.76 -49.23 34.90
C ALA A 20 -61.81 -49.09 33.33
N ILE A 21 -61.71 -50.10 32.43
CA ILE A 21 -62.40 -51.40 32.23
C ILE A 21 -63.94 -51.19 32.11
N VAL A 22 -64.67 -51.51 31.03
CA VAL A 22 -64.87 -52.75 30.21
C VAL A 22 -65.21 -52.29 28.75
N VAL A 23 -64.47 -52.65 27.68
CA VAL A 23 -64.62 -53.84 26.77
C VAL A 23 -65.99 -53.88 26.05
N MET A 24 -66.16 -54.12 24.73
CA MET A 24 -65.48 -54.97 23.71
C MET A 24 -65.40 -54.18 22.34
N ALA A 25 -65.04 -54.64 21.13
CA ALA A 25 -64.70 -55.96 20.54
C ALA A 25 -63.67 -55.86 19.37
N LEU A 26 -63.93 -56.48 18.19
CA LEU A 26 -63.00 -56.69 17.07
C LEU A 26 -63.50 -56.07 15.75
N GLY A 27 -62.57 -55.63 14.88
CA GLY A 27 -62.82 -55.28 13.49
C GLY A 27 -61.52 -55.04 12.69
N ALA A 28 -61.48 -55.53 11.45
CA ALA A 28 -60.39 -55.37 10.46
C ALA A 28 -60.12 -53.89 10.07
N ALA A 29 -59.04 -53.47 9.38
CA ALA A 29 -57.68 -53.97 9.14
C ALA A 29 -56.94 -52.92 8.25
N ILE A 30 -55.64 -53.08 8.00
CA ILE A 30 -54.84 -52.42 6.92
C ILE A 30 -54.58 -50.90 7.06
N VAL A 31 -53.30 -50.59 7.29
CA VAL A 31 -52.50 -49.44 6.80
C VAL A 31 -53.24 -48.22 6.22
N THR A 32 -53.09 -47.07 6.89
CA THR A 32 -53.05 -45.75 6.23
C THR A 32 -51.87 -44.93 6.77
N SER A 33 -51.19 -44.21 5.87
CA SER A 33 -49.91 -43.53 6.16
C SER A 33 -50.12 -42.17 6.82
N ALA A 34 -49.41 -41.94 7.93
CA ALA A 34 -49.34 -40.62 8.56
C ALA A 34 -48.44 -39.69 7.73
N LEU A 35 -49.03 -39.01 6.75
CA LEU A 35 -48.38 -37.92 6.03
C LEU A 35 -48.12 -36.76 6.99
N ARG A 36 -46.88 -36.69 7.49
CA ARG A 36 -46.36 -35.46 8.12
C ARG A 36 -46.11 -34.46 7.00
N GLU A 37 -46.88 -33.39 6.98
CA GLU A 37 -46.60 -32.22 6.14
C GLU A 37 -45.27 -31.62 6.60
N SER A 38 -44.20 -31.89 5.84
CA SER A 38 -42.94 -31.17 6.00
C SER A 38 -43.20 -29.69 5.66
N PRO A 39 -42.84 -28.73 6.53
CA PRO A 39 -42.95 -27.33 6.18
C PRO A 39 -42.13 -27.07 4.92
N SER A 40 -42.79 -26.63 3.86
CA SER A 40 -42.12 -26.26 2.63
C SER A 40 -41.31 -25.00 2.89
N SER A 41 -40.02 -25.19 3.18
CA SER A 41 -39.02 -24.12 3.20
C SER A 41 -39.02 -23.44 1.84
N GLY A 42 -39.82 -22.38 1.73
CA GLY A 42 -40.01 -21.63 0.51
C GLY A 42 -38.67 -21.04 0.10
N LEU A 43 -38.02 -21.68 -0.88
CA LEU A 43 -36.93 -21.09 -1.62
C LEU A 43 -37.48 -19.83 -2.26
N ARG A 44 -37.29 -18.69 -1.59
CA ARG A 44 -37.36 -17.39 -2.25
C ARG A 44 -36.36 -17.49 -3.40
N ALA A 45 -36.88 -17.53 -4.63
CA ALA A 45 -36.05 -17.34 -5.79
C ALA A 45 -35.27 -16.04 -5.55
N ALA A 46 -33.95 -16.09 -5.68
CA ALA A 46 -33.17 -14.87 -5.74
C ALA A 46 -33.71 -14.10 -6.94
N GLU A 47 -34.30 -12.93 -6.68
CA GLU A 47 -34.88 -12.09 -7.71
C GLU A 47 -33.75 -11.66 -8.64
N ILE A 48 -33.69 -12.26 -9.82
CA ILE A 48 -32.61 -12.01 -10.78
C ILE A 48 -32.86 -10.61 -11.33
N ASP A 49 -32.17 -9.64 -10.73
CA ASP A 49 -32.20 -8.25 -11.19
C ASP A 49 -31.87 -8.23 -12.67
N THR A 50 -32.89 -7.92 -13.47
CA THR A 50 -32.82 -7.96 -14.93
C THR A 50 -32.38 -6.61 -15.50
N THR A 51 -31.96 -5.68 -14.63
CA THR A 51 -31.43 -4.37 -15.02
C THR A 51 -30.22 -4.56 -15.93
N ARG A 52 -30.37 -4.13 -17.19
CA ARG A 52 -29.27 -4.11 -18.15
C ARG A 52 -28.30 -3.03 -17.71
N THR A 53 -27.01 -3.35 -17.70
CA THR A 53 -25.95 -2.43 -17.24
C THR A 53 -24.79 -2.39 -18.22
N VAL A 54 -24.01 -1.32 -18.14
CA VAL A 54 -22.69 -1.22 -18.74
C VAL A 54 -21.67 -0.88 -17.64
N SER A 55 -20.56 -1.62 -17.63
CA SER A 55 -19.45 -1.43 -16.69
C SER A 55 -18.21 -1.00 -17.47
N VAL A 56 -17.55 0.06 -17.01
CA VAL A 56 -16.42 0.71 -17.68
C VAL A 56 -15.34 1.10 -16.69
N SER A 57 -14.10 1.15 -17.16
CA SER A 57 -13.00 1.82 -16.46
C SER A 57 -12.56 3.10 -17.19
N GLY A 58 -12.54 4.20 -16.44
CA GLY A 58 -11.97 5.48 -16.85
C GLY A 58 -10.61 5.71 -16.20
N ILE A 59 -9.71 6.40 -16.89
CA ILE A 59 -8.36 6.72 -16.43
C ILE A 59 -8.12 8.21 -16.67
N GLY A 60 -7.83 8.94 -15.60
CA GLY A 60 -7.36 10.32 -15.66
C GLY A 60 -5.89 10.39 -15.28
N ARG A 61 -5.14 11.26 -15.96
CA ARG A 61 -3.71 11.47 -15.73
C ARG A 61 -3.40 12.95 -15.71
N VAL A 62 -2.54 13.36 -14.79
CA VAL A 62 -2.06 14.73 -14.66
C VAL A 62 -0.55 14.70 -14.47
N THR A 63 0.17 15.33 -15.38
CA THR A 63 1.62 15.45 -15.34
C THR A 63 2.03 16.69 -14.54
N LEU A 64 2.95 16.51 -13.59
CA LEU A 64 3.47 17.55 -12.72
C LEU A 64 4.99 17.68 -12.89
N THR A 65 5.50 18.89 -12.70
CA THR A 65 6.93 19.11 -12.47
C THR A 65 7.19 18.91 -10.97
N PRO A 66 8.20 18.11 -10.56
CA PRO A 66 8.60 18.00 -9.16
C PRO A 66 8.92 19.36 -8.53
N ASP A 67 8.45 19.58 -7.31
CA ASP A 67 8.75 20.76 -6.49
C ASP A 67 9.81 20.48 -5.41
N THR A 68 10.11 19.21 -5.18
CA THR A 68 10.92 18.75 -4.04
C THR A 68 11.89 17.66 -4.47
N VAL A 69 13.13 17.74 -3.96
CA VAL A 69 14.14 16.68 -4.04
C VAL A 69 14.35 16.08 -2.66
N TYR A 70 14.46 14.76 -2.60
CA TYR A 70 14.85 14.02 -1.41
C TYR A 70 16.18 13.33 -1.68
N MET A 71 17.08 13.30 -0.70
CA MET A 71 18.39 12.68 -0.82
C MET A 71 18.89 12.19 0.55
N THR A 72 19.72 11.15 0.54
CA THR A 72 20.46 10.69 1.72
C THR A 72 21.87 11.28 1.68
N LEU A 73 22.24 12.03 2.72
CA LEU A 73 23.57 12.60 2.90
C LEU A 73 24.16 12.10 4.22
N GLY A 74 25.48 11.89 4.29
CA GLY A 74 26.13 11.52 5.54
C GLY A 74 27.58 11.09 5.43
N VAL A 75 28.03 10.45 6.51
CA VAL A 75 29.42 10.11 6.75
C VAL A 75 29.60 8.64 7.15
N ASP A 76 30.51 7.97 6.45
CA ASP A 76 31.08 6.68 6.80
C ASP A 76 32.51 6.90 7.30
N VAL A 77 32.76 6.59 8.57
CA VAL A 77 34.08 6.71 9.21
C VAL A 77 34.59 5.33 9.59
N ILE A 78 35.86 5.05 9.30
CA ILE A 78 36.53 3.80 9.66
C ILE A 78 37.74 4.11 10.53
N ASP A 79 37.79 3.54 11.73
CA ASP A 79 38.93 3.66 12.67
C ASP A 79 39.12 2.35 13.46
N PRO A 80 40.36 1.97 13.82
CA PRO A 80 40.62 0.88 14.77
C PRO A 80 39.95 1.06 16.14
N ASP A 81 39.76 2.29 16.62
CA ASP A 81 39.07 2.59 17.88
C ASP A 81 37.63 3.09 17.66
N LEU A 82 36.68 2.44 18.33
CA LEU A 82 35.25 2.73 18.18
C LEU A 82 34.84 4.10 18.76
N GLY A 83 35.52 4.59 19.80
CA GLY A 83 35.27 5.92 20.38
C GLY A 83 35.76 7.03 19.43
N VAL A 84 36.94 6.82 18.83
CA VAL A 84 37.49 7.70 17.80
C VAL A 84 36.60 7.73 16.56
N ALA A 85 36.15 6.58 16.06
CA ALA A 85 35.24 6.51 14.91
C ALA A 85 33.92 7.25 15.14
N GLN A 86 33.29 7.07 16.31
CA GLN A 86 32.04 7.75 16.66
C GLN A 86 32.24 9.27 16.83
N SER A 87 33.31 9.70 17.49
CA SER A 87 33.62 11.12 17.68
C SER A 87 33.81 11.83 16.33
N GLN A 88 34.60 11.24 15.44
CA GLN A 88 34.78 11.77 14.08
C GLN A 88 33.47 11.77 13.26
N ALA A 89 32.65 10.72 13.36
CA ALA A 89 31.37 10.64 12.65
C ALA A 89 30.35 11.66 13.17
N ALA A 90 30.34 11.97 14.47
CA ALA A 90 29.53 13.04 15.03
C ALA A 90 29.96 14.41 14.49
N THR A 91 31.23 14.80 14.67
CA THR A 91 31.74 16.11 14.24
C THR A 91 31.50 16.36 12.74
N ARG A 92 31.84 15.41 11.88
CA ARG A 92 31.62 15.59 10.43
C ARG A 92 30.13 15.62 10.05
N MET A 93 29.26 14.93 10.78
CA MET A 93 27.82 15.02 10.52
C MET A 93 27.26 16.37 10.96
N ASP A 94 27.75 16.94 12.07
CA ASP A 94 27.39 18.30 12.51
C ASP A 94 27.85 19.35 11.47
N ASP A 95 29.08 19.24 10.95
CA ASP A 95 29.61 20.09 9.86
C ASP A 95 28.75 19.98 8.59
N VAL A 96 28.37 18.77 8.19
CA VAL A 96 27.50 18.52 7.02
C VAL A 96 26.09 19.07 7.24
N ILE A 97 25.51 18.92 8.43
CA ILE A 97 24.18 19.49 8.75
C ILE A 97 24.25 21.02 8.69
N ALA A 98 25.29 21.65 9.24
CA ALA A 98 25.48 23.09 9.15
C ALA A 98 25.59 23.56 7.69
N ALA A 99 26.40 22.88 6.87
CA ALA A 99 26.57 23.21 5.45
C ALA A 99 25.28 23.03 4.62
N VAL A 100 24.38 22.12 5.01
CA VAL A 100 23.05 21.93 4.41
C VAL A 100 22.07 23.03 4.84
N LEU A 101 22.06 23.41 6.12
CA LEU A 101 21.25 24.51 6.65
C LEU A 101 21.63 25.86 6.02
N ASP A 102 22.93 26.16 5.92
CA ASP A 102 23.48 27.37 5.29
C ASP A 102 23.07 27.53 3.82
N ARG A 103 22.65 26.44 3.16
CA ARG A 103 22.17 26.41 1.76
C ARG A 103 20.65 26.47 1.63
N GLY A 104 19.94 26.84 2.70
CA GLY A 104 18.51 27.15 2.68
C GLY A 104 17.58 25.98 2.99
N VAL A 105 18.10 24.82 3.38
CA VAL A 105 17.29 23.72 3.88
C VAL A 105 16.81 24.03 5.31
N ALA A 106 15.53 23.79 5.60
CA ALA A 106 15.01 23.98 6.95
C ALA A 106 15.40 22.81 7.88
N GLN A 107 15.66 23.08 9.16
CA GLN A 107 15.99 22.03 10.14
C GLN A 107 14.88 20.95 10.27
N ALA A 108 13.62 21.32 10.04
CA ALA A 108 12.49 20.38 10.03
C ALA A 108 12.43 19.47 8.78
N ASP A 109 13.22 19.81 7.75
CA ASP A 109 13.34 19.05 6.49
C ASP A 109 14.63 18.18 6.47
N ILE A 110 15.30 18.00 7.63
CA ILE A 110 16.44 17.11 7.86
C ILE A 110 16.06 16.08 8.93
N GLN A 111 16.27 14.78 8.65
CA GLN A 111 15.93 13.68 9.57
C GLN A 111 17.01 12.59 9.55
N THR A 112 17.52 12.15 10.70
CA THR A 112 18.42 10.98 10.76
C THR A 112 17.78 9.74 10.15
N ALA A 113 18.41 9.18 9.13
CA ALA A 113 17.97 8.00 8.40
C ALA A 113 18.65 6.72 8.92
N THR A 114 19.95 6.80 9.25
CA THR A 114 20.72 5.67 9.79
C THR A 114 21.78 6.18 10.75
N TYR A 115 21.90 5.53 11.91
CA TYR A 115 23.11 5.53 12.72
C TYR A 115 23.48 4.07 13.02
N ALA A 116 24.58 3.59 12.46
CA ALA A 116 24.96 2.18 12.52
C ALA A 116 26.46 2.03 12.83
N ILE A 117 26.78 1.01 13.63
CA ILE A 117 28.15 0.64 14.00
C ILE A 117 28.38 -0.79 13.54
N ASN A 118 29.29 -0.98 12.60
CA ASN A 118 29.66 -2.28 12.04
C ASN A 118 31.11 -2.62 12.39
N VAL A 119 31.42 -3.90 12.55
CA VAL A 119 32.78 -4.37 12.83
C VAL A 119 33.52 -4.61 11.52
N ASN A 120 34.61 -3.89 11.28
CA ASN A 120 35.47 -4.10 10.12
C ASN A 120 36.38 -5.32 10.35
N ARG A 121 36.48 -6.22 9.37
CA ARG A 121 37.25 -7.46 9.46
C ARG A 121 38.13 -7.66 8.23
N ASP A 122 39.33 -8.18 8.44
CA ASP A 122 40.14 -8.63 7.30
C ASP A 122 39.66 -10.00 6.82
N TYR A 123 38.76 -9.99 5.83
CA TYR A 123 38.22 -11.20 5.19
C TYR A 123 39.28 -12.02 4.44
N ASN A 124 40.48 -11.50 4.21
CA ASN A 124 41.58 -12.22 3.55
C ASN A 124 42.39 -13.08 4.54
N GLN A 125 42.26 -12.85 5.85
CA GLN A 125 43.01 -13.58 6.88
C GLN A 125 42.19 -14.72 7.54
N PRO A 126 42.82 -15.87 7.84
CA PRO A 126 42.17 -16.95 8.61
C PRO A 126 41.61 -16.44 9.94
N GLY A 127 40.36 -16.79 10.25
CA GLY A 127 39.66 -16.31 11.45
C GLY A 127 39.06 -14.90 11.34
N GLN A 128 39.26 -14.19 10.22
CA GLN A 128 38.67 -12.88 9.91
C GLN A 128 38.81 -11.87 11.07
N PRO A 129 40.05 -11.54 11.47
CA PRO A 129 40.33 -10.69 12.62
C PRO A 129 39.69 -9.30 12.46
N VAL A 130 39.29 -8.73 13.60
CA VAL A 130 38.77 -7.35 13.64
C VAL A 130 39.93 -6.39 13.38
N ILE A 131 39.75 -5.51 12.39
CA ILE A 131 40.72 -4.46 12.00
C ILE A 131 40.22 -3.05 12.32
N GLY A 132 38.99 -2.93 12.83
CA GLY A 132 38.42 -1.68 13.33
C GLY A 132 36.90 -1.68 13.30
N TYR A 133 36.33 -0.49 13.26
CA TYR A 133 34.89 -0.24 13.27
C TYR A 133 34.52 0.72 12.14
N ILE A 134 33.37 0.50 11.53
CA ILE A 134 32.75 1.39 10.54
C ILE A 134 31.55 2.04 11.23
N VAL A 135 31.55 3.36 11.34
CA VAL A 135 30.42 4.15 11.84
C VAL A 135 29.77 4.87 10.66
N THR A 136 28.54 4.49 10.35
CA THR A 136 27.69 5.09 9.32
C THR A 136 26.68 6.01 10.00
N HIS A 137 26.72 7.30 9.69
CA HIS A 137 25.71 8.27 10.13
C HIS A 137 25.16 9.00 8.90
N THR A 138 23.86 8.87 8.62
CA THR A 138 23.20 9.52 7.49
C THR A 138 21.88 10.17 7.88
N VAL A 139 21.55 11.24 7.16
CA VAL A 139 20.30 11.99 7.23
C VAL A 139 19.58 11.94 5.88
N THR A 140 18.27 11.78 5.90
CA THR A 140 17.40 12.16 4.79
C THR A 140 17.27 13.69 4.81
N VAL A 141 17.48 14.32 3.66
CA VAL A 141 17.31 15.76 3.45
C VAL A 141 16.26 15.98 2.38
N LYS A 142 15.30 16.86 2.67
CA LYS A 142 14.29 17.33 1.71
C LYS A 142 14.62 18.77 1.29
N VAL A 143 14.90 18.96 0.00
CA VAL A 143 15.23 20.25 -0.61
C VAL A 143 14.04 20.73 -1.43
N ARG A 144 13.52 21.91 -1.08
CA ARG A 144 12.30 22.54 -1.65
C ARG A 144 12.56 23.45 -2.85
N ASP A 145 13.84 23.55 -3.23
CA ASP A 145 14.33 24.26 -4.40
C ASP A 145 15.11 23.22 -5.20
N VAL A 146 14.49 22.75 -6.29
CA VAL A 146 15.00 21.67 -7.13
C VAL A 146 16.29 22.08 -7.85
N ASP A 147 16.39 23.34 -8.27
CA ASP A 147 17.55 23.89 -8.96
C ASP A 147 18.75 24.06 -8.00
N ASN A 148 18.48 24.34 -6.72
CA ASN A 148 19.50 24.44 -5.68
C ASN A 148 20.02 23.08 -5.18
N ALA A 149 19.34 21.96 -5.45
CA ALA A 149 19.71 20.65 -4.92
C ALA A 149 21.15 20.21 -5.26
N GLY A 150 21.66 20.58 -6.44
CA GLY A 150 23.06 20.34 -6.83
C GLY A 150 24.09 21.10 -5.97
N ASN A 151 23.73 22.28 -5.45
CA ASN A 151 24.57 23.06 -4.53
C ASN A 151 24.55 22.48 -3.11
N VAL A 152 23.40 21.93 -2.68
CA VAL A 152 23.27 21.26 -1.37
C VAL A 152 24.16 20.02 -1.33
N ILE A 153 24.16 19.20 -2.39
CA ILE A 153 25.05 18.03 -2.50
C ILE A 153 26.53 18.47 -2.48
N ALA A 154 26.92 19.44 -3.31
CA ALA A 154 28.29 19.93 -3.35
C ALA A 154 28.75 20.44 -1.97
N GLY A 155 27.90 21.22 -1.29
CA GLY A 155 28.18 21.73 0.05
C GLY A 155 28.33 20.68 1.14
N ALA A 156 27.54 19.61 1.09
CA ALA A 156 27.68 18.49 2.00
C ALA A 156 29.01 17.76 1.76
N VAL A 157 29.41 17.56 0.50
CA VAL A 157 30.70 16.93 0.16
C VAL A 157 31.88 17.80 0.56
N ASP A 158 31.82 19.12 0.34
CA ASP A 158 32.83 20.09 0.81
C ASP A 158 32.98 20.08 2.35
N ALA A 159 31.87 19.84 3.08
CA ALA A 159 31.84 19.68 4.54
C ALA A 159 32.22 18.27 5.03
N GLY A 160 32.58 17.35 4.13
CA GLY A 160 33.10 16.02 4.48
C GLY A 160 32.11 14.85 4.38
N ALA A 161 30.92 15.06 3.81
CA ALA A 161 30.03 13.96 3.45
C ALA A 161 30.68 13.06 2.40
N ASN A 162 30.76 11.76 2.68
CA ASN A 162 31.27 10.75 1.75
C ASN A 162 30.22 9.67 1.43
N ASN A 163 29.04 9.71 2.06
CA ASN A 163 27.86 8.94 1.69
C ASN A 163 26.81 9.88 1.09
N VAL A 164 26.61 9.80 -0.23
CA VAL A 164 25.57 10.53 -0.97
C VAL A 164 24.80 9.53 -1.80
N SER A 165 23.51 9.35 -1.53
CA SER A 165 22.70 8.29 -2.13
C SER A 165 21.21 8.63 -2.15
N GLY A 166 20.40 7.78 -2.79
CA GLY A 166 18.94 7.83 -2.67
C GLY A 166 18.28 9.13 -3.17
N VAL A 167 18.83 9.76 -4.21
CA VAL A 167 18.23 10.98 -4.79
C VAL A 167 16.94 10.62 -5.53
N TRP A 168 15.80 11.17 -5.09
CA TRP A 168 14.50 11.03 -5.75
C TRP A 168 13.69 12.33 -5.72
N PHE A 169 12.71 12.44 -6.63
CA PHE A 169 11.94 13.65 -6.87
C PHE A 169 10.47 13.46 -6.51
N GLY A 170 9.85 14.49 -5.92
CA GLY A 170 8.47 14.48 -5.48
C GLY A 170 7.74 15.79 -5.74
N VAL A 171 6.43 15.75 -5.49
CA VAL A 171 5.54 16.92 -5.41
C VAL A 171 4.88 16.87 -4.05
N GLU A 172 4.96 17.94 -3.25
CA GLU A 172 4.45 17.94 -1.86
C GLU A 172 2.92 18.08 -1.83
N ASP A 173 2.31 18.95 -2.65
CA ASP A 173 0.86 19.03 -2.81
C ASP A 173 0.39 18.40 -4.14
N GLN A 174 -0.17 17.19 -4.03
CA GLN A 174 -0.79 16.47 -5.14
C GLN A 174 -2.33 16.53 -5.11
N ALA A 175 -2.95 17.26 -4.16
CA ALA A 175 -4.41 17.23 -3.96
C ALA A 175 -5.16 17.84 -5.16
N GLY A 176 -4.66 18.95 -5.70
CA GLY A 176 -5.21 19.56 -6.93
C GLY A 176 -5.07 18.64 -8.16
N ALA A 177 -3.92 17.98 -8.30
CA ALA A 177 -3.66 17.04 -9.39
C ALA A 177 -4.53 15.78 -9.30
N LEU A 178 -4.74 15.25 -8.09
CA LEU A 178 -5.66 14.13 -7.83
C LEU A 178 -7.12 14.52 -8.08
N ALA A 179 -7.52 15.75 -7.79
CA ALA A 179 -8.86 16.25 -8.13
C ALA A 179 -9.05 16.33 -9.65
N GLN A 180 -8.11 16.93 -10.39
CA GLN A 180 -8.16 16.99 -11.84
C GLN A 180 -8.08 15.60 -12.49
N ALA A 181 -7.25 14.68 -11.96
CA ALA A 181 -7.19 13.29 -12.43
C ALA A 181 -8.53 12.56 -12.19
N ARG A 182 -9.24 12.84 -11.09
CA ARG A 182 -10.59 12.30 -10.83
C ARG A 182 -11.61 12.79 -11.86
N GLU A 183 -11.62 14.09 -12.15
CA GLU A 183 -12.52 14.67 -13.18
C GLU A 183 -12.27 14.05 -14.56
N LEU A 184 -11.00 13.93 -14.96
CA LEU A 184 -10.60 13.28 -16.21
C LEU A 184 -11.02 11.80 -16.25
N ALA A 185 -10.81 11.05 -15.16
CA ALA A 185 -11.18 9.64 -15.09
C ALA A 185 -12.70 9.43 -15.20
N VAL A 186 -13.50 10.26 -14.54
CA VAL A 186 -14.97 10.22 -14.61
C VAL A 186 -15.48 10.60 -16.00
N ALA A 187 -14.86 11.59 -16.65
CA ALA A 187 -15.19 11.98 -18.02
C ALA A 187 -14.88 10.86 -19.04
N ASP A 188 -13.69 10.24 -18.95
CA ASP A 188 -13.28 9.11 -19.79
C ASP A 188 -14.18 7.87 -19.59
N ALA A 189 -14.50 7.53 -18.33
CA ALA A 189 -15.47 6.47 -18.03
C ALA A 189 -16.84 6.75 -18.68
N ARG A 190 -17.36 7.98 -18.51
CA ARG A 190 -18.65 8.36 -19.07
C ARG A 190 -18.67 8.26 -20.59
N ALA A 191 -17.66 8.81 -21.28
CA ALA A 191 -17.57 8.78 -22.74
C ALA A 191 -17.58 7.33 -23.28
N LYS A 192 -16.79 6.44 -22.66
CA LYS A 192 -16.79 4.99 -22.98
C LYS A 192 -18.16 4.34 -22.79
N ALA A 193 -18.88 4.69 -21.72
CA ALA A 193 -20.18 4.12 -21.44
C ALA A 193 -21.27 4.62 -22.42
N GLU A 194 -21.24 5.90 -22.79
CA GLU A 194 -22.14 6.48 -23.80
C GLU A 194 -21.91 5.85 -25.18
N ASP A 195 -20.64 5.63 -25.58
CA ASP A 195 -20.31 4.95 -26.83
C ASP A 195 -20.71 3.47 -26.84
N LEU A 196 -20.48 2.74 -25.75
CA LEU A 196 -20.91 1.33 -25.63
C LEU A 196 -22.43 1.19 -25.66
N ALA A 197 -23.17 2.06 -24.97
CA ALA A 197 -24.64 2.09 -25.02
C ALA A 197 -25.14 2.32 -26.46
N ARG A 198 -24.59 3.35 -27.12
CA ARG A 198 -24.88 3.70 -28.52
C ARG A 198 -24.63 2.55 -29.49
N LEU A 199 -23.52 1.82 -29.32
CA LEU A 199 -23.15 0.68 -30.17
C LEU A 199 -24.09 -0.54 -30.00
N VAL A 200 -24.75 -0.70 -28.85
CA VAL A 200 -25.74 -1.78 -28.61
C VAL A 200 -27.20 -1.34 -28.83
N GLY A 201 -27.42 -0.15 -29.41
CA GLY A 201 -28.76 0.38 -29.69
C GLY A 201 -29.56 0.79 -28.45
N SER A 202 -28.86 1.21 -27.39
CA SER A 202 -29.42 1.63 -26.10
C SER A 202 -28.89 3.02 -25.72
N SER A 203 -29.40 3.59 -24.62
CA SER A 203 -29.01 4.89 -24.09
C SER A 203 -28.51 4.77 -22.65
N LEU A 204 -27.58 5.64 -22.26
CA LEU A 204 -26.94 5.55 -20.95
C LEU A 204 -27.88 6.04 -19.84
N GLY A 205 -28.10 5.19 -18.84
CA GLY A 205 -28.91 5.47 -17.65
C GLY A 205 -28.13 6.08 -16.49
N PRO A 206 -28.73 6.14 -15.29
CA PRO A 206 -28.05 6.61 -14.08
C PRO A 206 -26.85 5.72 -13.69
N VAL A 207 -25.91 6.30 -12.94
CA VAL A 207 -24.86 5.56 -12.23
C VAL A 207 -25.52 4.70 -11.15
N LEU A 208 -25.19 3.40 -11.14
CA LEU A 208 -25.59 2.44 -10.13
C LEU A 208 -24.47 2.19 -9.11
N SER A 209 -23.21 2.28 -9.54
CA SER A 209 -22.04 2.15 -8.69
C SER A 209 -20.85 2.90 -9.26
N ILE A 210 -20.01 3.46 -8.40
CA ILE A 210 -18.70 4.02 -8.74
C ILE A 210 -17.70 3.62 -7.67
N SER A 211 -16.51 3.19 -8.08
CA SER A 211 -15.36 2.99 -7.20
C SER A 211 -14.12 3.67 -7.79
N GLU A 212 -13.32 4.26 -6.91
CA GLU A 212 -12.07 4.95 -7.24
C GLU A 212 -10.88 4.12 -6.80
N SER A 213 -9.85 4.04 -7.64
CA SER A 213 -8.55 3.51 -7.30
C SER A 213 -7.46 4.47 -7.78
N SER A 214 -6.82 5.15 -6.84
CA SER A 214 -5.59 5.91 -7.09
C SER A 214 -4.37 5.02 -6.89
N SER A 215 -3.42 5.13 -7.82
CA SER A 215 -2.07 4.59 -7.66
C SER A 215 -1.11 5.76 -7.49
N GLY A 216 -0.27 5.75 -6.46
CA GLY A 216 0.77 6.76 -6.29
C GLY A 216 1.65 6.82 -7.53
N GLY A 217 1.83 8.04 -8.08
CA GLY A 217 2.58 8.24 -9.31
C GLY A 217 4.07 7.94 -9.13
N ALA A 218 4.69 7.32 -10.13
CA ALA A 218 6.14 7.21 -10.23
C ALA A 218 6.70 8.37 -11.08
N PRO A 219 7.94 8.83 -10.82
CA PRO A 219 8.63 9.72 -11.74
C PRO A 219 8.78 9.10 -13.13
N VAL A 220 8.51 9.88 -14.17
CA VAL A 220 8.69 9.56 -15.58
C VAL A 220 9.78 10.45 -16.20
N PRO A 221 10.56 9.97 -17.19
CA PRO A 221 11.55 10.79 -17.88
C PRO A 221 10.90 12.03 -18.52
N TYR A 222 11.58 13.18 -18.44
CA TYR A 222 11.17 14.39 -19.13
C TYR A 222 11.69 14.39 -20.57
N ASP A 223 10.78 14.41 -21.54
CA ASP A 223 11.09 14.33 -22.98
C ASP A 223 11.56 15.68 -23.60
N GLY A 224 11.96 16.64 -22.76
CA GLY A 224 12.48 17.94 -23.17
C GLY A 224 14.01 17.96 -23.27
N VAL A 225 14.54 18.58 -24.31
CA VAL A 225 15.99 18.78 -24.49
C VAL A 225 16.56 19.72 -23.42
N ALA A 226 17.29 19.13 -22.46
CA ALA A 226 17.92 19.88 -21.37
C ALA A 226 18.99 20.83 -21.90
N GLY A 227 18.88 22.12 -21.55
CA GLY A 227 19.89 23.13 -21.83
C GLY A 227 21.10 22.94 -20.92
N ALA A 228 22.27 22.68 -21.48
CA ALA A 228 23.51 22.59 -20.71
C ALA A 228 24.11 23.98 -20.48
N ASP A 229 24.24 24.40 -19.21
CA ASP A 229 25.39 25.19 -18.75
C ASP A 229 25.41 25.40 -17.22
N LYS A 230 26.38 24.76 -16.53
CA LYS A 230 27.15 25.28 -15.37
C LYS A 230 28.06 24.20 -14.77
N ALA A 231 29.32 24.18 -15.21
CA ALA A 231 30.31 23.18 -14.80
C ALA A 231 30.94 23.45 -13.41
N THR A 232 30.13 23.42 -12.35
CA THR A 232 30.59 23.37 -10.94
C THR A 232 29.66 22.60 -10.00
N ALA A 233 28.37 22.50 -10.28
CA ALA A 233 27.40 21.78 -9.45
C ALA A 233 27.16 20.35 -9.95
N VAL A 234 26.62 19.49 -9.07
CA VAL A 234 26.12 18.16 -9.49
C VAL A 234 24.82 18.36 -10.28
N THR A 235 24.86 18.12 -11.58
CA THR A 235 23.66 18.20 -12.43
C THR A 235 22.68 17.08 -12.08
N ILE A 236 21.50 17.45 -11.59
CA ILE A 236 20.39 16.53 -11.36
C ILE A 236 19.20 16.99 -12.20
N ASN A 237 18.51 16.05 -12.86
CA ASN A 237 17.36 16.35 -13.72
C ASN A 237 16.08 15.77 -13.08
N PRO A 238 15.05 16.57 -12.78
CA PRO A 238 13.89 16.12 -11.99
C PRO A 238 12.96 15.15 -12.72
N GLY A 239 12.96 15.16 -14.06
CA GLY A 239 11.94 14.46 -14.83
C GLY A 239 10.57 15.15 -14.69
N GLN A 240 9.50 14.36 -14.82
CA GLN A 240 8.14 14.75 -14.46
C GLN A 240 7.51 13.65 -13.59
N THR A 241 6.41 13.94 -12.90
CA THR A 241 5.64 12.96 -12.12
C THR A 241 4.24 12.85 -12.70
N GLU A 242 3.80 11.64 -13.09
CA GLU A 242 2.44 11.41 -13.59
C GLU A 242 1.54 10.90 -12.46
N VAL A 243 0.58 11.73 -12.03
CA VAL A 243 -0.50 11.32 -11.13
C VAL A 243 -1.57 10.61 -11.95
N THR A 244 -1.72 9.30 -11.76
CA THR A 244 -2.74 8.48 -12.43
C THR A 244 -3.82 8.03 -11.45
N LEU A 245 -5.08 8.23 -11.83
CA LEU A 245 -6.27 7.84 -11.07
C LEU A 245 -7.22 7.06 -11.99
N SER A 246 -7.69 5.91 -11.53
CA SER A 246 -8.68 5.09 -12.24
C SER A 246 -10.02 5.10 -11.52
N VAL A 247 -11.12 5.08 -12.27
CA VAL A 247 -12.47 4.85 -11.73
C VAL A 247 -13.12 3.70 -12.46
N SER A 248 -13.80 2.82 -11.72
CA SER A 248 -14.72 1.83 -12.27
C SER A 248 -16.14 2.33 -12.07
N VAL A 249 -16.95 2.41 -13.13
CA VAL A 249 -18.32 2.92 -13.06
C VAL A 249 -19.28 1.93 -13.71
N VAL A 250 -20.37 1.64 -13.01
CA VAL A 250 -21.49 0.84 -13.52
C VAL A 250 -22.68 1.76 -13.72
N TYR A 251 -23.21 1.80 -14.94
CA TYR A 251 -24.42 2.53 -15.30
C TYR A 251 -25.53 1.55 -15.66
N ALA A 252 -26.78 1.97 -15.48
CA ALA A 252 -27.93 1.33 -16.12
C ALA A 252 -27.92 1.58 -17.65
N LEU A 253 -28.62 0.72 -18.39
CA LEU A 253 -28.91 0.88 -19.82
C LEU A 253 -30.42 0.96 -20.05
N ASN A 254 -30.84 1.95 -20.84
CA ASN A 254 -32.23 2.23 -21.21
C ASN A 254 -32.45 1.91 -22.70
#